data_AF-S4PZ74-F1
#
_entry.id   AF-S4PZ74-F1
#
_cell.length_a   1.000
_cell.length_b   1.000
_cell.length_c   1.000
_cell.angle_alpha   90.00
_cell.angle_beta   90.00
_cell.angle_gamma   90.00
#
_symmetry.space_group_name_H-M   'P 1'
#
loop_
_entity.id
_entity.type
_entity.pdbx_description
1 polymer ?
#
loop_
_entity_poly.entity_id
_entity_poly.type
_entity_poly.pdbx_seq_one_letter_code
_entity_poly.pdbx_strand_id
1 'polypeptide(L)'
;MLAERNEGILERSLVSGITGTEILFAHVIVQMLVMIVQTVTVLIIGFLFFGLTIRGPVVWVVVLTLMNGLCGMTFGFVVSCLCDKERTATYLALGSFLPMMLLCGIIWPIEGMHIILQYISYVLPLTKSTESLRSMLQRGWSIGVPTVYSGFISTTIWIIVYLTLSILLIKFKKG
;
A
#
# COMPACT_ATOMS: atom_id res chain seq x y z
N MET A 1 2.11 -15.62 -0.77
CA MET A 1 1.16 -16.15 -1.78
C MET A 1 1.83 -16.75 -3.02
N LEU A 2 2.59 -16.00 -3.83
CA LEU A 2 3.23 -16.57 -5.05
C LEU A 2 4.24 -17.69 -4.74
N ALA A 3 5.12 -17.48 -3.75
CA ALA A 3 6.08 -18.49 -3.29
C ALA A 3 5.39 -19.76 -2.79
N GLU A 4 4.36 -19.61 -1.95
CA GLU A 4 3.57 -20.75 -1.43
C GLU A 4 2.79 -21.48 -2.53
N ARG A 5 2.42 -20.78 -3.61
CA ARG A 5 1.82 -21.39 -4.82
C ARG A 5 2.87 -22.19 -5.61
N ASN A 6 4.07 -21.64 -5.76
CA ASN A 6 5.17 -22.26 -6.51
C ASN A 6 5.75 -23.48 -5.78
N GLU A 7 5.71 -23.49 -4.44
CA GLU A 7 6.11 -24.61 -3.58
C GLU A 7 5.03 -25.70 -3.45
N GLY A 8 3.86 -25.53 -4.08
CA GLY A 8 2.75 -26.51 -4.04
C GLY A 8 2.00 -26.57 -2.69
N ILE A 9 2.35 -25.71 -1.73
CA ILE A 9 1.68 -25.60 -0.43
C ILE A 9 0.23 -25.11 -0.62
N LEU A 10 0.01 -24.21 -1.58
CA LEU A 10 -1.33 -23.72 -1.93
C LEU A 10 -2.24 -24.84 -2.44
N GLU A 11 -1.71 -25.77 -3.23
CA GLU A 11 -2.46 -26.91 -3.78
C GLU A 11 -2.77 -27.96 -2.70
N ARG A 12 -1.81 -28.24 -1.80
CA ARG A 12 -2.05 -29.09 -0.62
C ARG A 12 -3.10 -28.49 0.32
N SER A 13 -3.09 -27.18 0.52
CA SER A 13 -4.07 -26.49 1.38
C SER A 13 -5.47 -26.50 0.77
N LEU A 14 -5.58 -26.39 -0.56
CA LEU A 14 -6.85 -26.56 -1.29
C LEU A 14 -7.40 -28.00 -1.18
N VAL A 15 -6.52 -29.01 -1.21
CA VAL A 15 -6.90 -30.42 -1.05
C VAL A 15 -7.43 -30.72 0.36
N SER A 16 -6.96 -30.01 1.38
CA SER A 16 -7.51 -30.07 2.75
C SER A 16 -8.88 -29.38 2.92
N GLY A 17 -9.49 -28.88 1.84
CA GLY A 17 -10.82 -28.25 1.87
C GLY A 17 -10.83 -26.77 2.30
N ILE A 18 -9.66 -26.14 2.44
CA ILE A 18 -9.56 -24.72 2.81
C ILE A 18 -9.84 -23.86 1.58
N THR A 19 -10.72 -22.86 1.73
CA THR A 19 -11.03 -21.95 0.64
C THR A 19 -9.89 -20.95 0.44
N GLY A 20 -9.52 -20.66 -0.81
CA GLY A 20 -8.45 -19.69 -1.12
C GLY A 20 -8.71 -18.29 -0.53
N THR A 21 -9.96 -17.96 -0.20
CA THR A 21 -10.36 -16.76 0.54
C THR A 21 -9.89 -16.78 2.00
N GLU A 22 -9.94 -17.92 2.69
CA GLU A 22 -9.47 -18.04 4.07
C GLU A 22 -7.94 -17.87 4.16
N ILE A 23 -7.20 -18.40 3.18
CA ILE A 23 -5.74 -18.22 3.10
C ILE A 23 -5.38 -16.75 2.91
N LEU A 24 -6.10 -16.04 2.05
CA LEU A 24 -5.92 -14.59 1.88
C LEU A 24 -6.18 -13.83 3.18
N PHE A 25 -7.30 -14.11 3.86
CA PHE A 25 -7.64 -13.45 5.12
C PHE A 25 -6.57 -13.69 6.18
N ALA A 26 -6.07 -14.92 6.31
CA ALA A 26 -4.97 -15.23 7.22
C ALA A 26 -3.71 -14.42 6.89
N HIS A 27 -3.34 -14.35 5.60
CA HIS A 27 -2.16 -13.57 5.18
C HIS A 27 -2.34 -12.08 5.45
N VAL A 28 -3.51 -11.51 5.18
CA VAL A 28 -3.82 -10.10 5.48
C VAL A 28 -3.69 -9.81 6.98
N ILE A 29 -4.20 -10.70 7.84
CA ILE A 29 -4.12 -10.54 9.30
C ILE A 29 -2.66 -10.59 9.79
N VAL A 30 -1.90 -11.59 9.35
CA VAL A 30 -0.47 -11.72 9.73
C VAL A 30 0.31 -10.50 9.25
N GLN A 31 0.08 -10.08 8.00
CA GLN A 31 0.77 -8.94 7.42
C GLN A 31 0.38 -7.63 8.12
N MET A 32 -0.88 -7.46 8.52
CA MET A 32 -1.31 -6.32 9.35
C MET A 32 -0.52 -6.21 10.65
N LEU A 33 -0.27 -7.34 11.33
CA LEU A 33 0.49 -7.38 12.56
C LEU A 33 1.95 -6.95 12.32
N VAL A 34 2.57 -7.47 11.27
CA VAL A 34 3.93 -7.07 10.85
C VAL A 34 3.99 -5.58 10.52
N MET A 35 2.99 -5.03 9.84
CA MET A 35 2.93 -3.61 9.48
C MET A 35 2.80 -2.69 10.70
N ILE A 36 2.08 -3.12 11.74
CA ILE A 36 2.02 -2.38 13.02
C ILE A 36 3.42 -2.31 13.64
N VAL A 37 4.11 -3.44 13.74
CA VAL A 37 5.48 -3.50 14.30
C VAL A 37 6.45 -2.64 13.48
N GLN A 38 6.35 -2.71 12.15
CA GLN A 38 7.18 -1.90 11.25
C GLN A 38 6.91 -0.40 11.44
N THR A 39 5.64 0.00 11.51
CA THR A 39 5.25 1.42 11.68
C THR A 39 5.74 1.97 13.01
N VAL A 40 5.57 1.20 14.09
CA VAL A 40 6.08 1.58 15.43
C VAL A 40 7.60 1.71 15.41
N THR A 41 8.31 0.76 14.81
CA THR A 41 9.78 0.78 14.70
C THR A 41 10.25 2.02 13.93
N VAL A 42 9.63 2.33 12.80
CA VAL A 42 9.97 3.52 11.99
C VAL A 42 9.74 4.81 12.78
N LEU A 43 8.63 4.90 13.52
CA LEU A 43 8.36 6.07 14.35
C LEU A 43 9.39 6.23 15.48
N ILE A 44 9.71 5.15 16.20
CA ILE A 44 10.73 5.18 17.27
C ILE A 44 12.06 5.69 16.72
N ILE A 45 12.51 5.15 15.59
CA ILE A 45 13.76 5.57 14.94
C ILE A 45 13.67 7.04 14.51
N GLY A 46 12.54 7.46 13.91
CA GLY A 46 12.31 8.84 13.48
C GLY A 46 12.37 9.85 14.64
N PHE A 47 11.83 9.50 15.80
CA PHE A 47 11.90 10.35 16.99
C PHE A 47 13.29 10.37 17.63
N LEU A 48 13.90 9.20 17.85
CA LEU A 48 15.16 9.08 18.59
C LEU A 48 16.38 9.55 17.78
N PHE A 49 16.47 9.16 16.50
CA PHE A 49 17.65 9.42 15.67
C PHE A 49 17.52 10.68 14.83
N PHE A 50 16.31 10.98 14.32
CA PHE A 50 16.10 12.11 13.42
C PHE A 50 15.55 13.37 14.11
N GLY A 51 15.19 13.30 15.40
CA GLY A 51 14.68 14.44 16.16
C GLY A 51 13.39 15.03 15.58
N LEU A 52 12.59 14.22 14.88
CA LEU A 52 11.35 14.66 14.24
C LEU A 52 10.38 15.23 15.28
N THR A 53 10.22 16.55 15.27
CA THR A 53 9.22 17.23 16.10
C THR A 53 7.86 17.10 15.42
N ILE A 54 7.16 15.98 15.63
CA ILE A 54 5.79 15.84 15.13
C ILE A 54 4.92 16.87 15.85
N ARG A 55 4.65 17.99 15.17
CA ARG A 55 3.73 19.04 15.66
C ARG A 55 2.26 18.63 15.55
N GLY A 56 1.96 17.60 14.76
CA GLY A 56 0.62 17.04 14.61
C GLY A 56 0.31 15.91 15.61
N PRO A 57 -0.96 15.48 15.69
CA PRO A 57 -1.35 14.33 16.49
C PRO A 57 -0.75 13.03 15.91
N VAL A 58 0.20 12.43 16.64
CA VAL A 58 0.96 11.22 16.25
C VAL A 58 0.05 10.05 15.82
N VAL A 59 -1.11 9.91 16.47
CA VAL A 59 -2.11 8.88 16.16
C VAL A 59 -2.52 8.91 14.69
N TRP A 60 -2.76 10.08 14.10
CA TRP A 60 -3.20 10.17 12.71
C TRP A 60 -2.08 9.86 11.72
N VAL A 61 -0.83 10.18 12.08
CA VAL A 61 0.35 9.81 11.28
C VAL A 61 0.49 8.28 11.25
N VAL A 62 0.30 7.62 12.40
CA VAL A 62 0.30 6.16 12.50
C VAL A 62 -0.79 5.56 11.61
N VAL A 63 -2.03 6.05 11.72
CA VAL A 63 -3.17 5.52 10.95
C VAL A 63 -2.96 5.70 9.44
N LEU A 64 -2.51 6.88 8.99
CA LEU A 64 -2.23 7.11 7.58
C LEU A 64 -1.11 6.21 7.05
N THR A 65 -0.06 6.01 7.85
CA THR A 65 1.07 5.13 7.49
C THR A 65 0.60 3.67 7.38
N LEU A 66 -0.23 3.21 8.32
CA LEU A 66 -0.85 1.88 8.25
C LEU A 66 -1.75 1.72 7.02
N MET A 67 -2.56 2.72 6.69
CA MET A 67 -3.39 2.69 5.48
C MET A 67 -2.57 2.68 4.20
N ASN A 68 -1.52 3.48 4.11
CA ASN A 68 -0.61 3.47 2.96
C ASN A 68 0.08 2.10 2.83
N GLY A 69 0.46 1.52 3.96
CA GLY A 69 0.94 0.16 4.06
C GLY A 69 -0.04 -0.87 3.50
N LEU A 70 -1.29 -0.84 3.95
CA LEU A 70 -2.40 -1.66 3.44
C LEU A 70 -2.61 -1.50 1.94
N CYS A 71 -2.54 -0.27 1.43
CA CYS A 71 -2.63 0.01 0.00
C CYS A 71 -1.49 -0.67 -0.79
N GLY A 72 -0.26 -0.62 -0.28
CA GLY A 72 0.88 -1.31 -0.90
C GLY A 72 0.75 -2.83 -0.88
N MET A 73 0.26 -3.40 0.23
CA MET A 73 0.03 -4.84 0.34
C MET A 73 -1.04 -5.34 -0.63
N THR A 74 -2.17 -4.63 -0.71
CA THR A 74 -3.26 -4.98 -1.63
C THR A 74 -2.82 -4.89 -3.08
N PHE A 75 -2.00 -3.90 -3.44
CA PHE A 75 -1.36 -3.84 -4.76
C PHE A 75 -0.45 -5.06 -5.03
N GLY A 76 0.40 -5.43 -4.07
CA GLY A 76 1.25 -6.62 -4.16
C GLY A 76 0.47 -7.92 -4.32
N PHE A 77 -0.69 -8.04 -3.67
CA PHE A 77 -1.61 -9.16 -3.85
C PHE A 77 -2.21 -9.22 -5.27
N VAL A 78 -2.62 -8.08 -5.83
CA VAL A 78 -3.13 -8.01 -7.21
C VAL A 78 -2.06 -8.47 -8.20
N VAL A 79 -0.83 -7.96 -8.07
CA VAL A 79 0.32 -8.40 -8.88
C VAL A 79 0.56 -9.90 -8.74
N SER A 80 0.44 -10.41 -7.51
CA SER A 80 0.60 -11.84 -7.20
C SER A 80 -0.47 -12.73 -7.84
N CYS A 81 -1.69 -12.22 -7.99
CA CYS A 81 -2.78 -12.95 -8.64
C CYS A 81 -2.64 -12.94 -10.18
N LEU A 82 -2.10 -11.86 -10.74
CA LEU A 82 -1.97 -11.67 -12.19
C LEU A 82 -0.84 -12.50 -12.81
N CYS A 83 0.22 -12.80 -12.05
CA CYS A 83 1.38 -13.52 -12.54
C CYS A 83 1.35 -15.01 -12.18
N ASP A 84 1.77 -15.86 -13.12
CA ASP A 84 1.92 -17.31 -12.88
C ASP A 84 3.36 -17.73 -12.56
N LYS A 85 4.34 -16.89 -12.88
CA LYS A 85 5.77 -17.14 -12.63
C LYS A 85 6.31 -16.10 -11.65
N GLU A 86 7.06 -16.56 -10.65
CA GLU A 86 7.68 -15.68 -9.65
C GLU A 86 8.60 -14.64 -10.29
N ARG A 87 9.43 -15.03 -11.27
CA ARG A 87 10.30 -14.07 -11.97
C ARG A 87 9.50 -12.95 -12.62
N THR A 88 8.41 -13.27 -13.33
CA THR A 88 7.56 -12.27 -13.99
C THR A 88 6.87 -11.36 -12.97
N ALA A 89 6.43 -11.92 -11.85
CA ALA A 89 5.83 -11.13 -10.76
C ALA A 89 6.82 -10.13 -10.17
N THR A 90 8.05 -10.55 -9.90
CA THR A 90 9.09 -9.66 -9.35
C THR A 90 9.44 -8.55 -10.35
N TYR A 91 9.57 -8.86 -11.64
CA TYR A 91 9.82 -7.83 -12.66
C TYR A 91 8.64 -6.86 -12.80
N LEU A 92 7.40 -7.34 -12.71
CA LEU A 92 6.22 -6.48 -12.80
C LEU A 92 6.06 -5.61 -11.54
N ALA A 93 6.33 -6.15 -10.36
CA ALA A 93 6.36 -5.41 -9.11
C ALA A 93 7.44 -4.32 -9.15
N LEU A 94 8.66 -4.65 -9.57
CA LEU A 94 9.76 -3.69 -9.66
C LEU A 94 9.51 -2.63 -10.74
N GLY A 95 9.01 -3.07 -11.90
CA GLY A 95 8.68 -2.19 -13.04
C GLY A 95 7.52 -1.25 -12.79
N SER A 96 6.57 -1.62 -11.90
CA SER A 96 5.50 -0.72 -11.45
C SER A 96 5.93 0.16 -10.27
N PHE A 97 6.78 -0.34 -9.38
CA PHE A 97 7.27 0.41 -8.24
C PHE A 97 8.10 1.64 -8.64
N LEU A 98 9.00 1.49 -9.61
CA LEU A 98 9.86 2.59 -10.10
C LEU A 98 9.06 3.83 -10.57
N PRO A 99 8.12 3.72 -11.53
CA PRO A 99 7.34 4.87 -11.98
C PRO A 99 6.43 5.41 -10.87
N MET A 100 5.87 4.53 -10.02
CA MET A 100 5.05 4.95 -8.88
C MET A 100 5.85 5.85 -7.93
N MET A 101 7.10 5.49 -7.64
CA MET A 101 7.97 6.24 -6.73
C MET A 101 8.41 7.58 -7.33
N LEU A 102 8.62 7.62 -8.65
CA LEU A 102 8.94 8.86 -9.38
C LEU A 102 7.74 9.83 -9.42
N LEU A 103 6.53 9.32 -9.69
CA LEU A 103 5.31 10.10 -9.87
C LEU A 103 4.67 10.55 -8.55
N CYS A 104 4.99 9.89 -7.44
CA CYS A 104 4.41 10.16 -6.12
C CYS A 104 4.82 11.52 -5.51
N GLY A 105 5.79 12.21 -6.10
CA GLY A 105 6.20 13.54 -5.65
C GLY A 105 7.29 13.55 -4.55
N ILE A 106 7.89 12.39 -4.26
CA ILE A 106 8.97 12.25 -3.26
C ILE A 106 10.28 12.85 -3.79
N ILE A 107 10.65 12.48 -5.01
CA ILE A 107 11.90 12.92 -5.66
C ILE A 107 11.71 14.27 -6.35
N TRP A 108 10.59 14.44 -7.07
CA TRP A 108 10.31 15.65 -7.85
C TRP A 108 8.97 16.27 -7.43
N PRO A 109 8.89 17.60 -7.19
CA PRO A 109 7.62 18.24 -6.82
C PRO A 109 6.59 18.10 -7.93
N ILE A 110 5.34 17.79 -7.55
CA ILE A 110 4.25 17.52 -8.49
C ILE A 110 3.93 18.79 -9.30
N GLU A 111 4.13 19.97 -8.72
CA GLU A 111 3.94 21.27 -9.38
C GLU A 111 4.92 21.53 -10.52
N GLY A 112 6.05 20.81 -10.56
CA GLY A 112 7.08 20.96 -11.59
C GLY A 112 6.92 20.01 -12.78
N MET A 113 5.85 19.20 -12.83
CA MET A 113 5.63 18.21 -13.89
C MET A 113 4.79 18.76 -15.04
N HIS A 114 4.97 18.22 -16.25
CA HIS A 114 4.12 18.52 -17.41
C HIS A 114 2.66 18.12 -17.12
N ILE A 115 1.68 18.86 -17.67
CA ILE A 115 0.25 18.74 -17.33
C ILE A 115 -0.27 17.28 -17.33
N ILE A 116 0.19 16.47 -18.30
CA ILE A 116 -0.22 15.07 -18.48
C ILE A 116 0.27 14.20 -17.31
N LEU A 117 1.54 14.34 -16.92
CA LEU A 117 2.10 13.61 -15.78
C LEU A 117 1.44 14.04 -14.48
N GLN A 118 1.10 15.33 -14.36
CA GLN A 118 0.42 15.86 -13.18
C GLN A 118 -0.96 15.21 -12.97
N TYR A 119 -1.75 15.04 -14.04
CA TYR A 119 -3.03 14.31 -13.97
C TYR A 119 -2.84 12.85 -13.55
N ILE A 120 -1.84 12.16 -14.09
CA ILE A 120 -1.54 10.76 -13.73
C ILE A 120 -1.16 10.69 -12.25
N SER A 121 -0.26 11.55 -11.79
CA SER A 121 0.16 11.61 -10.39
C SER A 121 -1.02 11.88 -9.44
N TYR A 122 -1.99 12.71 -9.81
CA TYR A 122 -3.16 12.95 -8.96
C TYR A 122 -4.11 11.75 -8.84
N VAL A 123 -4.11 10.85 -9.83
CA VAL A 123 -4.89 9.61 -9.78
C VAL A 123 -4.21 8.55 -8.90
N LEU A 124 -2.89 8.63 -8.74
CA LEU A 124 -2.14 7.66 -7.94
C LEU A 124 -2.47 7.78 -6.44
N PRO A 125 -2.80 6.66 -5.76
CA PRO A 125 -3.14 6.65 -4.33
C PRO A 125 -1.98 7.14 -3.46
N LEU A 126 -0.76 6.85 -3.90
CA LEU A 126 0.45 7.15 -3.15
C LEU A 126 0.69 8.66 -3.07
N THR A 127 0.43 9.40 -4.14
CA THR A 127 0.71 10.84 -4.24
C THR A 127 -0.05 11.65 -3.19
N LYS A 128 -1.36 11.44 -3.07
CA LYS A 128 -2.21 12.13 -2.08
C LYS A 128 -1.87 11.74 -0.64
N SER A 129 -1.47 10.49 -0.43
CA SER A 129 -1.02 9.98 0.87
C SER A 129 0.28 10.65 1.31
N THR A 130 1.25 10.75 0.41
CA THR A 130 2.55 11.38 0.69
C THR A 130 2.43 12.89 0.88
N GLU A 131 1.58 13.57 0.11
CA GLU A 131 1.27 15.00 0.30
C GLU A 131 0.65 15.26 1.69
N SER A 132 -0.27 14.39 2.11
CA SER A 132 -0.90 14.43 3.43
C SER A 132 0.10 14.17 4.56
N LEU A 133 0.93 13.14 4.42
CA LEU A 133 1.96 12.78 5.40
C LEU A 133 2.97 13.92 5.57
N ARG A 134 3.43 14.52 4.47
CA ARG A 134 4.34 15.68 4.48
C ARG A 134 3.70 16.89 5.15
N SER A 135 2.44 17.17 4.84
CA SER A 135 1.68 18.26 5.46
C SER A 135 1.52 18.06 6.97
N MET A 136 1.27 16.83 7.43
CA MET A 136 1.14 16.52 8.86
C MET A 136 2.48 16.62 9.60
N LEU A 137 3.57 16.12 9.00
CA LEU A 137 4.90 16.14 9.61
C LEU A 137 5.50 17.56 9.65
N GLN A 138 5.40 18.32 8.55
CA GLN A 138 6.03 19.65 8.45
C GLN A 138 5.16 20.78 9.00
N ARG A 139 3.83 20.74 8.79
CA ARG A 139 2.92 21.84 9.17
C ARG A 139 2.12 21.57 10.44
N GLY A 140 2.12 20.34 10.95
CA GLY A 140 1.39 19.98 12.17
C GLY A 140 -0.14 20.02 12.02
N TRP A 141 -0.63 19.96 10.78
CA TRP A 141 -2.05 20.10 10.49
C TRP A 141 -2.87 18.90 11.02
N SER A 142 -4.00 19.19 11.65
CA SER A 142 -4.98 18.21 12.10
C SER A 142 -5.92 17.79 10.95
N ILE A 143 -6.78 16.80 11.21
CA ILE A 143 -7.66 16.18 10.20
C ILE A 143 -8.68 17.12 9.56
N GLY A 144 -8.91 18.29 10.16
CA GLY A 144 -9.83 19.30 9.66
C GLY A 144 -9.35 20.01 8.38
N VAL A 145 -8.12 19.76 7.91
CA VAL A 145 -7.62 20.37 6.68
C VAL A 145 -8.00 19.51 5.45
N PRO A 146 -8.59 20.11 4.40
CA PRO A 146 -9.05 19.38 3.21
C PRO A 146 -7.99 18.51 2.54
N THR A 147 -6.72 18.93 2.59
CA THR A 147 -5.60 18.18 2.00
C THR A 147 -5.39 16.83 2.71
N VAL A 148 -5.49 16.79 4.03
CA VAL A 148 -5.30 15.58 4.84
C VAL A 148 -6.45 14.60 4.63
N TYR A 149 -7.69 15.07 4.70
CA TYR A 149 -8.87 14.22 4.50
C TYR A 149 -8.90 13.60 3.08
N SER A 150 -8.44 14.35 2.06
CA SER A 150 -8.33 13.83 0.70
C SER A 150 -7.38 12.63 0.56
N GLY A 151 -6.29 12.59 1.33
CA GLY A 151 -5.39 11.44 1.39
C GLY A 151 -6.02 10.20 2.01
N PHE A 152 -6.75 10.37 3.12
CA PHE A 152 -7.48 9.27 3.75
C PHE A 152 -8.57 8.68 2.85
N ILE A 153 -9.34 9.53 2.17
CA ILE A 153 -10.36 9.06 1.22
C ILE A 153 -9.71 8.30 0.06
N SER A 154 -8.68 8.89 -0.56
CA SER A 154 -8.02 8.31 -1.73
C SER A 154 -7.43 6.93 -1.42
N THR A 155 -6.76 6.78 -0.27
CA THR A 155 -6.22 5.48 0.18
C THR A 155 -7.31 4.46 0.44
N THR A 156 -8.38 4.85 1.13
CA THR A 156 -9.50 3.95 1.42
C THR A 156 -10.15 3.43 0.14
N ILE A 157 -10.41 4.31 -0.82
CA ILE A 157 -11.01 3.95 -2.11
C ILE A 157 -10.11 2.95 -2.85
N TRP A 158 -8.80 3.23 -2.94
CA TRP A 158 -7.88 2.34 -3.63
C TRP A 158 -7.69 0.99 -2.93
N ILE A 159 -7.70 0.95 -1.60
CA ILE A 159 -7.68 -0.31 -0.84
C ILE A 159 -8.90 -1.17 -1.20
N ILE A 160 -10.10 -0.58 -1.24
CA ILE A 160 -11.33 -1.28 -1.62
C ILE A 160 -11.25 -1.76 -3.07
N VAL A 161 -10.77 -0.91 -3.99
CA VAL A 161 -10.59 -1.28 -5.40
C VAL A 161 -9.62 -2.45 -5.53
N TYR A 162 -8.44 -2.40 -4.91
CA TYR A 162 -7.48 -3.50 -5.01
C TYR A 162 -7.96 -4.79 -4.34
N LEU A 163 -8.66 -4.71 -3.21
CA LEU A 163 -9.26 -5.88 -2.56
C LEU A 163 -10.33 -6.53 -3.44
N THR A 164 -11.25 -5.74 -3.98
CA THR A 164 -12.30 -6.24 -4.88
C THR A 164 -11.71 -6.86 -6.15
N LEU A 165 -10.69 -6.24 -6.74
CA LEU A 165 -9.98 -6.74 -7.92
C LEU A 165 -9.23 -8.05 -7.62
N SER A 166 -8.59 -8.15 -6.46
CA SER A 166 -7.92 -9.38 -6.00
C SER A 166 -8.91 -10.52 -5.80
N ILE A 167 -10.06 -10.28 -5.15
CA ILE A 167 -11.11 -11.29 -4.94
C ILE A 167 -11.68 -11.76 -6.29
N LEU A 168 -11.93 -10.83 -7.21
CA LEU A 168 -12.47 -11.13 -8.53
C LEU A 168 -11.49 -11.97 -9.37
N LEU A 169 -10.20 -11.62 -9.37
CA LEU A 169 -9.16 -12.39 -10.06
C LEU A 169 -9.05 -13.82 -9.55
N ILE A 170 -9.17 -14.04 -8.24
CA ILE A 170 -9.13 -15.38 -7.64
C ILE A 170 -10.37 -16.19 -8.01
N LYS A 171 -11.54 -15.54 -8.12
CA LYS A 171 -12.77 -16.20 -8.54
C LYS A 171 -12.73 -16.60 -10.02
N PHE A 172 -12.20 -15.75 -10.88
CA PHE A 172 -12.06 -16.01 -12.32
C PHE A 172 -11.09 -17.14 -12.65
N LYS A 173 -10.05 -17.34 -11.83
CA LYS A 173 -9.08 -18.42 -12.05
C LYS A 173 -9.55 -19.80 -11.59
N LYS A 174 -10.67 -19.84 -10.85
CA LYS A 174 -11.32 -21.07 -10.36
C LYS A 174 -12.42 -21.60 -11.29
N GLY A 175 -12.78 -20.87 -12.35
CA GLY A 175 -13.72 -21.30 -13.39
C GLY A 175 -13.00 -21.67 -14.66
#